data_AF-A0A416HH00-F1
#
_entry.id   AF-A0A416HH00-F1
#
_cell.length_a   1.000
_cell.length_b   1.000
_cell.length_c   1.000
_cell.angle_alpha   90.00
_cell.angle_beta   90.00
_cell.angle_gamma   90.00
#
_symmetry.space_group_name_H-M   'P 1'
#
loop_
_entity.id
_entity.type
_entity.pdbx_description
1 polymer ?
#
loop_
_entity_poly.entity_id
_entity_poly.type
_entity_poly.pdbx_seq_one_letter_code
_entity_poly.pdbx_strand_id
1 'polypeptide(L)'
;MNVQITKHHVDKENKILEIEIECRTSRSHTEPKLRGSLVFDAGCGRRYFPVVAGNQQENGQERQYLSKVSVDLSYVFFEKFPEPSERVKLSLAFCEPESLWSYEPASFDLPGELFIRQQHSKNILQKAGSVVLYGICTLLLPVWLLDGVLAVKGLHPLHEAAAGRHGKSAVIYHAHGLVHDLTGYGYSVREYKTGYFKKCYEHACRKVPQTKGILFLSERRVENGGNLDRIRACVREKGLSYREFLTETPVHKLSRKQIRECAEMVAEAKLIILEDFVPQLHALTMRPETQILQMWHACGAFKLFGLSEIGVVDHLTQSSRNHRSYTAALASSSGVVPFYSEAFGIDERCVRPVGVPRTDVFFDTAYREQIREALYTRYPVCRDKKVILFAPTFRGSGNKTAYYPWEKFSVEKLMRELPQESVLILKNHPFVRDCCEIPEEYQDRVLDLSREENINDLLFITSVLITDYSSVIFEAVLLNIPILFYTFDLQEYLEKRDLYFEFAAFAPGKIISDMEALIKAAAGLLDDPTEETSPAMTKTQFQRLFLDALDGHSTQRTMQLVEELLATGD
;
A
#
# COMPACT_ATOMS: atom_id res chain seq x y z
N MET A 1 2.05 -0.96 27.67
CA MET A 1 3.27 -0.18 27.38
C MET A 1 3.16 1.18 28.06
N ASN A 2 4.24 1.90 28.33
CA ASN A 2 4.17 3.31 28.79
C ASN A 2 4.88 4.19 27.77
N VAL A 3 4.17 5.16 27.18
CA VAL A 3 4.76 6.07 26.21
C VAL A 3 4.50 7.52 26.58
N GLN A 4 5.54 8.35 26.43
CA GLN A 4 5.46 9.78 26.72
C GLN A 4 6.33 10.61 25.78
N ILE A 5 5.91 11.87 25.59
CA ILE A 5 6.75 12.90 25.01
C ILE A 5 7.62 13.48 26.11
N THR A 6 8.93 13.29 26.03
CA THR A 6 9.89 13.76 27.06
C THR A 6 10.35 15.19 26.81
N LYS A 7 10.40 15.60 25.53
CA LYS A 7 10.79 16.95 25.13
C LYS A 7 10.08 17.34 23.84
N HIS A 8 9.71 18.61 23.71
CA HIS A 8 9.24 19.17 22.45
C HIS A 8 9.77 20.60 22.27
N HIS A 9 9.97 21.00 21.01
CA HIS A 9 10.33 22.36 20.61
C HIS A 9 9.57 22.72 19.32
N VAL A 10 9.09 23.96 19.24
CA VAL A 10 8.36 24.47 18.07
C VAL A 10 9.12 25.67 17.52
N ASP A 11 9.70 25.49 16.34
CA ASP A 11 10.18 26.59 15.52
C ASP A 11 8.98 27.20 14.79
N LYS A 12 8.50 28.34 15.29
CA LYS A 12 7.32 29.02 14.72
C LYS A 12 7.58 29.65 13.36
N GLU A 13 8.83 30.02 13.08
CA GLU A 13 9.21 30.69 11.83
C GLU A 13 9.21 29.67 10.69
N ASN A 14 9.86 28.53 10.90
CA ASN A 14 9.91 27.44 9.92
C ASN A 14 8.74 26.45 10.04
N LYS A 15 7.87 26.61 11.06
CA LYS A 15 6.72 25.74 11.36
C LYS A 15 7.11 24.28 11.58
N ILE A 16 8.27 24.06 12.21
CA ILE A 16 8.80 22.74 12.51
C ILE A 16 8.54 22.39 13.97
N LEU A 17 8.02 21.19 14.20
CA LEU A 17 7.86 20.59 15.52
C LEU A 17 8.91 19.49 15.70
N GLU A 18 9.78 19.67 16.69
CA GLU A 18 10.75 18.66 17.11
C GLU A 18 10.26 17.99 18.40
N ILE A 19 10.25 16.66 18.42
CA ILE A 19 9.76 15.87 19.57
C ILE A 19 10.76 14.76 19.89
N GLU A 20 11.02 14.56 21.18
CA GLU A 20 11.66 13.37 21.71
C GLU A 20 10.60 12.50 22.40
N ILE A 21 10.52 11.23 21.98
CA ILE A 21 9.53 10.26 22.46
C ILE A 21 10.29 9.16 23.18
N GLU A 22 9.80 8.79 24.36
CA GLU A 22 10.29 7.65 25.12
C GLU A 22 9.15 6.64 25.31
N CYS A 23 9.42 5.38 24.97
CA CYS A 23 8.56 4.26 25.26
C CYS A 23 9.28 3.25 26.15
N ARG A 24 8.62 2.85 27.24
CA ARG A 24 9.07 1.76 28.12
C ARG A 24 8.10 0.60 28.07
N THR A 25 8.64 -0.60 27.92
CA THR A 25 7.85 -1.83 27.87
C THR A 25 8.60 -2.97 28.55
N SER A 26 7.86 -3.78 29.31
CA SER A 26 8.35 -5.03 29.90
C SER A 26 8.17 -6.23 28.96
N ARG A 27 7.58 -6.03 27.77
CA ARG A 27 7.38 -7.10 26.79
C ARG A 27 8.67 -7.43 26.06
N SER A 28 8.89 -8.73 25.86
CA SER A 28 9.93 -9.25 24.97
C SER A 28 9.55 -9.00 23.51
N HIS A 29 9.65 -7.77 23.02
CA HIS A 29 9.63 -7.50 21.58
C HIS A 29 10.89 -8.09 20.95
N THR A 30 10.78 -8.96 19.96
CA THR A 30 11.99 -9.49 19.32
C THR A 30 12.63 -8.45 18.38
N GLU A 31 11.90 -7.37 18.08
CA GLU A 31 12.34 -6.34 17.15
C GLU A 31 13.12 -5.17 17.79
N PRO A 32 14.10 -4.60 17.05
CA PRO A 32 14.90 -3.46 17.48
C PRO A 32 14.14 -2.13 17.42
N LYS A 33 12.92 -2.11 16.87
CA LYS A 33 12.14 -0.90 16.61
C LYS A 33 10.71 -1.06 17.12
N LEU A 34 10.11 0.04 17.56
CA LEU A 34 8.70 0.15 17.91
C LEU A 34 8.05 1.20 17.00
N ARG A 35 6.93 0.87 16.37
CA ARG A 35 6.16 1.78 15.53
C ARG A 35 4.99 2.39 16.29
N GLY A 36 4.79 3.69 16.10
CA GLY A 36 3.59 4.41 16.52
C GLY A 36 3.29 5.56 15.55
N SER A 37 2.37 6.43 15.96
CA SER A 37 2.00 7.61 15.20
C SER A 37 1.80 8.80 16.13
N LEU A 38 2.23 9.98 15.69
CA LEU A 38 1.72 11.24 16.22
C LEU A 38 0.33 11.47 15.64
N VAL A 39 -0.62 11.85 16.49
CA VAL A 39 -2.00 12.10 16.12
C VAL A 39 -2.31 13.58 16.31
N PHE A 40 -2.66 14.25 15.22
CA PHE A 40 -3.06 15.65 15.20
C PHE A 40 -4.58 15.71 15.04
N ASP A 41 -5.28 16.18 16.06
CA ASP A 41 -6.75 16.26 16.08
C ASP A 41 -7.20 17.73 16.06
N ALA A 42 -8.03 18.07 15.07
CA ALA A 42 -8.63 19.38 14.86
C ALA A 42 -10.04 19.22 14.26
N GLY A 43 -10.83 20.29 14.25
CA GLY A 43 -12.19 20.33 13.68
C GLY A 43 -12.22 20.01 12.19
N CYS A 44 -11.15 20.36 11.46
CA CYS A 44 -10.97 19.98 10.06
C CYS A 44 -10.62 18.49 9.87
N GLY A 45 -10.27 17.77 10.94
CA GLY A 45 -10.03 16.35 10.92
C GLY A 45 -8.94 15.83 11.84
N ARG A 46 -8.80 14.50 11.86
CA ARG A 46 -7.66 13.83 12.48
C ARG A 46 -6.61 13.43 11.44
N ARG A 47 -5.33 13.60 11.73
CA ARG A 47 -4.20 13.19 10.88
C ARG A 47 -3.16 12.42 11.68
N TYR A 48 -2.49 11.50 10.99
CA TYR A 48 -1.47 10.63 11.56
C TYR A 48 -0.13 10.91 10.89
N PHE A 49 0.94 10.92 11.69
CA PHE A 49 2.30 11.02 11.20
C PHE A 49 3.13 9.86 11.77
N PRO A 50 3.83 9.08 10.92
CA PRO A 50 4.52 7.87 11.36
C PRO A 50 5.68 8.19 12.30
N VAL A 51 5.83 7.38 13.33
CA VAL A 51 6.96 7.42 14.28
C VAL A 51 7.57 6.04 14.41
N VAL A 52 8.90 5.99 14.38
CA VAL A 52 9.66 4.78 14.67
C VAL A 52 10.65 5.09 15.79
N ALA A 53 10.57 4.32 16.89
CA ALA A 53 11.46 4.42 18.03
C ALA A 53 12.42 3.22 18.05
N GLY A 54 13.72 3.45 18.17
CA GLY A 54 14.73 2.40 18.25
C GLY A 54 15.02 2.01 19.69
N ASN A 55 15.32 0.73 19.96
CA ASN A 55 15.79 0.27 21.27
C ASN A 55 17.16 0.90 21.58
N GLN A 56 17.32 1.46 22.77
CA GLN A 56 18.56 2.12 23.20
C GLN A 56 19.14 1.53 24.50
N GLN A 57 18.32 0.92 25.36
CA GLN A 57 18.78 0.41 26.66
C GLN A 57 17.92 -0.77 27.16
N GLU A 58 18.57 -1.83 27.62
CA GLU A 58 17.93 -2.95 28.35
C GLU A 58 18.32 -2.85 29.83
N ASN A 59 17.34 -2.56 30.71
CA ASN A 59 17.53 -2.55 32.17
C ASN A 59 16.76 -3.72 32.79
N GLY A 60 17.38 -4.90 32.83
CA GLY A 60 16.74 -6.10 33.37
C GLY A 60 15.59 -6.59 32.48
N GLN A 61 14.35 -6.56 32.99
CA GLN A 61 13.14 -6.95 32.22
C GLN A 61 12.48 -5.78 31.48
N GLU A 62 12.95 -4.55 31.66
CA GLU A 62 12.36 -3.35 31.04
C GLU A 62 13.24 -2.84 29.90
N ARG A 63 12.63 -2.57 28.75
CA ARG A 63 13.27 -2.04 27.55
C ARG A 63 12.84 -0.60 27.31
N GLN A 64 13.79 0.23 26.91
CA GLN A 64 13.58 1.63 26.60
C GLN A 64 13.82 1.91 25.10
N TYR A 65 12.78 2.42 24.45
CA TYR A 65 12.80 2.84 23.05
C TYR A 65 12.76 4.36 22.98
N LEU A 66 13.65 4.95 22.18
CA LEU A 66 13.73 6.40 21.98
C LEU A 66 13.52 6.76 20.51
N SER A 67 12.84 7.87 20.26
CA SER A 67 12.72 8.46 18.93
C SER A 67 12.92 9.97 19.00
N LYS A 68 13.52 10.53 17.95
CA LYS A 68 13.55 11.96 17.68
C LYS A 68 12.86 12.21 16.36
N VAL A 69 11.80 13.00 16.38
CA VAL A 69 10.94 13.24 15.23
C VAL A 69 10.91 14.73 14.93
N SER A 70 11.06 15.07 13.65
CA SER A 70 10.87 16.43 13.14
C SER A 70 9.68 16.41 12.18
N VAL A 71 8.67 17.22 12.46
CA VAL A 71 7.42 17.31 11.68
C VAL A 71 7.25 18.72 11.15
N ASP A 72 7.09 18.85 9.83
CA ASP A 72 6.71 20.13 9.23
C ASP A 72 5.19 20.30 9.35
N LEU A 73 4.75 21.18 10.25
CA LEU A 73 3.34 21.35 10.59
C LEU A 73 2.51 21.81 9.38
N SER A 74 3.14 22.48 8.41
CA SER A 74 2.46 23.00 7.21
C SER A 74 2.02 21.91 6.22
N TYR A 75 2.47 20.67 6.41
CA TYR A 75 2.14 19.51 5.57
C TYR A 75 1.30 18.44 6.27
N VAL A 76 0.89 18.64 7.53
CA VAL A 76 0.06 17.68 8.27
C VAL A 76 -1.35 17.59 7.67
N PHE A 77 -2.06 18.72 7.59
CA PHE A 77 -3.45 18.79 7.13
C PHE A 77 -3.61 19.01 5.62
N PHE A 78 -2.54 19.52 4.98
CA PHE A 78 -2.31 19.62 3.53
C PHE A 78 -3.27 20.50 2.71
N GLU A 79 -4.58 20.24 2.74
CA GLU A 79 -5.61 20.96 1.96
C GLU A 79 -6.79 21.48 2.80
N LYS A 80 -7.08 20.88 3.95
CA LYS A 80 -8.13 21.33 4.89
C LYS A 80 -7.48 21.74 6.19
N PHE A 81 -7.22 23.01 6.38
CA PHE A 81 -6.46 23.52 7.52
C PHE A 81 -7.35 23.79 8.74
N PRO A 82 -6.80 23.69 9.97
CA PRO A 82 -7.46 24.21 11.16
C PRO A 82 -7.58 25.73 11.08
N GLU A 83 -8.58 26.29 11.76
CA GLU A 83 -8.71 27.75 11.86
C GLU A 83 -7.52 28.34 12.64
N PRO A 84 -7.03 29.56 12.32
CA PRO A 84 -5.84 30.12 12.98
C PRO A 84 -5.93 30.13 14.51
N SER A 85 -7.12 30.38 15.06
CA SER A 85 -7.39 30.43 16.51
C SER A 85 -7.66 29.07 17.14
N GLU A 86 -7.78 28.01 16.35
CA GLU A 86 -8.07 26.67 16.83
C GLU A 86 -6.87 26.05 17.57
N ARG A 87 -7.16 25.20 18.55
CA ARG A 87 -6.15 24.37 19.23
C ARG A 87 -6.14 22.98 18.60
N VAL A 88 -5.05 22.66 17.91
CA VAL A 88 -4.79 21.31 17.40
C VAL A 88 -4.21 20.48 18.54
N LYS A 89 -4.90 19.41 18.91
CA LYS A 89 -4.46 18.50 19.98
C LYS A 89 -3.45 17.52 19.41
N LEU A 90 -2.33 17.37 20.09
CA LEU A 90 -1.32 16.36 19.76
C LEU A 90 -1.38 15.22 20.76
N SER A 91 -1.52 13.99 20.29
CA SER A 91 -1.39 12.77 21.08
C SER A 91 -0.49 11.74 20.40
N LEU A 92 -0.21 10.66 21.12
CA LEU A 92 0.52 9.51 20.62
C LEU A 92 -0.42 8.31 20.50
N ALA A 93 -0.28 7.55 19.41
CA ALA A 93 -0.99 6.31 19.20
C ALA A 93 0.00 5.18 18.93
N PHE A 94 -0.22 4.03 19.55
CA PHE A 94 0.56 2.81 19.32
C PHE A 94 -0.37 1.63 19.11
N CYS A 95 0.02 0.75 18.19
CA CYS A 95 -0.71 -0.47 17.97
C CYS A 95 -0.21 -1.55 18.96
N GLU A 96 -1.03 -1.89 19.95
CA GLU A 96 -0.74 -3.01 20.86
C GLU A 96 -1.56 -4.26 20.46
N PRO A 97 -1.03 -5.49 20.66
CA PRO A 97 -1.72 -6.74 20.29
C PRO A 97 -3.12 -6.94 20.91
N GLU A 98 -3.41 -6.31 22.05
CA GLU A 98 -4.66 -6.52 22.81
C GLU A 98 -5.71 -5.42 22.58
N SER A 99 -5.29 -4.18 22.33
CA SER A 99 -6.17 -3.01 22.20
C SER A 99 -6.35 -2.53 20.76
N LEU A 100 -5.66 -3.13 19.78
CA LEU A 100 -5.52 -2.70 18.37
C LEU A 100 -4.86 -1.32 18.23
N TRP A 101 -5.33 -0.31 18.97
CA TRP A 101 -4.74 1.02 19.07
C TRP A 101 -4.91 1.55 20.50
N SER A 102 -3.79 1.83 21.15
CA SER A 102 -3.72 2.54 22.42
C SER A 102 -3.37 4.00 22.13
N TYR A 103 -4.25 4.91 22.56
CA TYR A 103 -4.05 6.35 22.44
C TYR A 103 -3.70 6.92 23.81
N GLU A 104 -2.55 7.56 23.90
CA GLU A 104 -2.20 8.34 25.08
C GLU A 104 -3.01 9.64 25.10
N PRO A 105 -3.37 10.17 26.28
CA PRO A 105 -4.01 11.47 26.39
C PRO A 105 -3.21 12.55 25.65
N ALA A 106 -3.92 13.58 25.17
CA ALA A 106 -3.29 14.70 24.49
C ALA A 106 -2.13 15.27 25.33
N SER A 107 -0.94 15.24 24.74
CA SER A 107 0.29 15.63 25.43
C SER A 107 0.41 17.15 25.52
N PHE A 108 -0.03 17.87 24.47
CA PHE A 108 -0.12 19.33 24.44
C PHE A 108 -0.89 19.82 23.19
N ASP A 109 -1.20 21.12 23.15
CA ASP A 109 -1.91 21.76 22.05
C ASP A 109 -1.00 22.69 21.24
N LEU A 110 -1.23 22.75 19.93
CA LEU A 110 -0.56 23.65 18.98
C LEU A 110 -1.58 24.61 18.35
N PRO A 111 -1.23 25.90 18.17
CA PRO A 111 -2.14 26.85 17.51
C PRO A 111 -2.28 26.52 16.01
N GLY A 112 -3.50 26.63 15.49
CA GLY A 112 -3.85 26.29 14.11
C GLY A 112 -3.06 27.05 13.05
N GLU A 113 -2.64 28.29 13.34
CA GLU A 113 -1.80 29.11 12.46
C GLU A 113 -0.49 28.44 12.01
N LEU A 114 0.06 27.53 12.80
CA LEU A 114 1.28 26.78 12.48
C LEU A 114 1.07 25.77 11.36
N PHE A 115 -0.16 25.34 11.12
CA PHE A 115 -0.48 24.32 10.11
C PHE A 115 -0.82 24.93 8.74
N ILE A 116 -1.10 26.23 8.69
CA ILE A 116 -1.47 26.92 7.45
C ILE A 116 -0.22 27.18 6.61
N ARG A 117 -0.20 26.76 5.35
CA ARG A 117 0.91 27.11 4.45
C ARG A 117 0.93 28.59 4.14
N GLN A 118 2.10 29.22 4.24
CA GLN A 118 2.34 30.48 3.54
C GLN A 118 2.42 30.17 2.04
N GLN A 119 1.38 30.55 1.28
CA GLN A 119 1.43 30.45 -0.17
C GLN A 119 2.45 31.43 -0.74
N HIS A 120 3.70 31.00 -0.91
CA HIS A 120 4.64 31.69 -1.78
C HIS A 120 4.28 31.40 -3.24
N SER A 121 3.21 32.03 -3.71
CA SER A 121 2.89 32.06 -5.14
C SER A 121 3.99 32.86 -5.83
N LYS A 122 4.86 32.19 -6.62
CA LYS A 122 5.76 32.89 -7.54
C LYS A 122 4.92 33.84 -8.40
N ASN A 123 5.19 35.14 -8.33
CA ASN A 123 4.50 36.13 -9.16
C ASN A 123 4.70 35.80 -10.64
N ILE A 124 3.79 36.26 -11.50
CA ILE A 124 3.80 35.95 -12.95
C ILE A 124 5.19 36.20 -13.57
N LEU A 125 5.85 37.29 -13.15
CA LEU A 125 7.21 37.64 -13.59
C LEU A 125 8.26 36.59 -13.22
N GLN A 126 8.20 36.04 -12.00
CA GLN A 126 9.12 34.99 -11.54
C GLN A 126 8.86 33.66 -12.27
N LYS A 127 7.58 33.33 -12.53
CA LYS A 127 7.24 32.15 -13.35
C LYS A 127 7.76 32.30 -14.78
N ALA A 128 7.57 33.47 -15.39
CA ALA A 128 8.11 33.77 -16.72
C ALA A 128 9.65 33.70 -16.72
N GLY A 129 10.31 34.25 -15.71
CA GLY A 129 11.76 34.16 -15.52
C GLY A 129 12.26 32.72 -15.43
N SER A 130 11.61 31.87 -14.63
CA SER A 130 11.94 30.44 -14.56
C SER A 130 11.74 29.70 -15.89
N VAL A 131 10.72 30.06 -16.68
CA VAL A 131 10.51 29.47 -18.02
C VAL A 131 11.58 29.92 -19.01
N VAL A 132 11.96 31.21 -19.00
CA VAL A 132 13.07 31.72 -19.84
C VAL A 132 14.38 31.05 -19.45
N LEU A 133 14.67 30.96 -18.15
CA LEU A 133 15.86 30.30 -17.64
C LEU A 133 15.88 28.81 -18.04
N TYR A 134 14.74 28.12 -17.96
CA TYR A 134 14.61 26.75 -18.47
C TYR A 134 14.90 26.65 -19.97
N GLY A 135 14.42 27.60 -20.78
CA GLY A 135 14.75 27.68 -22.21
C GLY A 135 16.25 27.83 -22.44
N ILE A 136 16.92 28.70 -21.67
CA ILE A 136 18.38 28.88 -21.72
C ILE A 136 19.11 27.60 -21.29
N CYS A 137 18.71 26.99 -20.17
CA CYS A 137 19.25 25.72 -19.70
C CYS A 137 19.07 24.59 -20.74
N THR A 138 17.96 24.60 -21.48
CA THR A 138 17.68 23.63 -22.56
C THR A 138 18.60 23.84 -23.75
N LEU A 139 18.88 25.08 -24.15
CA LEU A 139 19.87 25.38 -25.18
C LEU A 139 21.28 24.96 -24.74
N LEU A 140 21.58 25.06 -23.44
CA LEU A 140 22.84 24.64 -22.83
C LEU A 140 22.86 23.16 -22.39
N LEU A 141 21.87 22.34 -22.78
CA LEU A 141 21.83 20.91 -22.43
C LEU A 141 23.13 20.14 -22.72
N PRO A 142 23.87 20.39 -23.81
CA PRO A 142 25.17 19.76 -24.03
C PRO A 142 26.20 20.01 -22.91
N VAL A 143 26.16 21.20 -22.29
CA VAL A 143 27.05 21.56 -21.17
C VAL A 143 26.69 20.77 -19.93
N TRP A 144 25.40 20.69 -19.58
CA TRP A 144 24.92 19.92 -18.43
C TRP A 144 25.17 18.42 -18.60
N LEU A 145 25.06 17.89 -19.83
CA LEU A 145 25.40 16.51 -20.13
C LEU A 145 26.92 16.25 -20.04
N LEU A 146 27.75 17.21 -20.46
CA LEU A 146 29.20 17.10 -20.30
C LEU A 146 29.57 17.07 -18.81
N ASP A 147 28.99 17.95 -18.01
CA ASP A 147 29.14 17.97 -16.55
C ASP A 147 28.74 16.62 -15.92
N GLY A 148 27.59 16.07 -16.33
CA GLY A 148 27.18 14.73 -15.92
C GLY A 148 28.18 13.63 -16.31
N VAL A 149 28.87 13.72 -17.46
CA VAL A 149 29.95 12.78 -17.84
C VAL A 149 31.15 12.92 -16.91
N LEU A 150 31.51 14.15 -16.52
CA LEU A 150 32.60 14.40 -15.58
C LEU A 150 32.26 13.84 -14.18
N ALA A 151 31.02 14.05 -13.73
CA ALA A 151 30.51 13.51 -12.47
C ALA A 151 30.53 11.97 -12.45
N VAL A 152 30.08 11.31 -13.53
CA VAL A 152 30.12 9.84 -13.65
C VAL A 152 31.56 9.29 -13.65
N LYS A 153 32.53 10.08 -14.13
CA LYS A 153 33.96 9.75 -14.07
C LYS A 153 34.60 9.99 -12.70
N GLY A 154 33.84 10.49 -11.72
CA GLY A 154 34.32 10.72 -10.36
C GLY A 154 35.12 12.02 -10.18
N LEU A 155 35.03 12.95 -11.14
CA LEU A 155 35.71 14.25 -11.02
C LEU A 155 35.02 15.20 -10.02
N HIS A 156 33.73 15.00 -9.78
CA HIS A 156 32.96 15.65 -8.72
C HIS A 156 31.70 14.81 -8.41
N PRO A 157 30.98 15.10 -7.30
CA PRO A 157 29.80 14.35 -6.91
C PRO A 157 28.69 14.37 -7.96
N LEU A 158 28.00 13.24 -8.08
CA LEU A 158 26.79 13.13 -8.89
C LEU A 158 25.62 13.81 -8.18
N HIS A 159 24.77 14.51 -8.92
CA HIS A 159 23.51 15.02 -8.41
C HIS A 159 22.64 13.89 -7.83
N GLU A 160 21.95 14.17 -6.72
CA GLU A 160 21.11 13.20 -6.01
C GLU A 160 20.04 12.55 -6.89
N ALA A 161 19.41 13.35 -7.78
CA ALA A 161 18.50 12.86 -8.82
C ALA A 161 19.06 11.73 -9.71
N ALA A 162 20.37 11.49 -9.72
CA ALA A 162 21.01 10.40 -10.45
C ALA A 162 21.63 9.31 -9.55
N ALA A 163 21.35 9.33 -8.25
CA ALA A 163 21.76 8.31 -7.29
C ALA A 163 21.29 6.90 -7.73
N GLY A 164 22.16 5.91 -7.57
CA GLY A 164 21.90 4.51 -7.95
C GLY A 164 21.81 4.26 -9.47
N ARG A 165 22.09 5.25 -10.32
CA ARG A 165 22.11 5.10 -11.78
C ARG A 165 23.53 4.98 -12.31
N HIS A 166 23.67 4.36 -13.49
CA HIS A 166 24.97 4.15 -14.14
C HIS A 166 24.96 4.57 -15.61
N GLY A 167 26.15 4.84 -16.15
CA GLY A 167 26.38 5.15 -17.56
C GLY A 167 25.57 6.35 -18.06
N LYS A 168 25.01 6.23 -19.28
CA LYS A 168 24.23 7.32 -19.91
C LYS A 168 23.03 7.77 -19.09
N SER A 169 22.42 6.85 -18.33
CA SER A 169 21.27 7.17 -17.48
C SER A 169 21.67 8.13 -16.35
N ALA A 170 22.79 7.87 -15.69
CA ALA A 170 23.33 8.75 -14.66
C ALA A 170 23.61 10.16 -15.18
N VAL A 171 24.21 10.27 -16.37
CA VAL A 171 24.49 11.56 -17.03
C VAL A 171 23.21 12.36 -17.29
N ILE A 172 22.18 11.72 -17.88
CA ILE A 172 20.92 12.41 -18.22
C ILE A 172 20.22 12.90 -16.95
N TYR A 173 20.17 12.06 -15.91
CA TYR A 173 19.51 12.43 -14.67
C TYR A 173 20.31 13.43 -13.84
N HIS A 174 21.62 13.49 -14.00
CA HIS A 174 22.46 14.52 -13.43
C HIS A 174 22.12 15.89 -14.04
N ALA A 175 22.14 15.98 -15.38
CA ALA A 175 21.75 17.19 -16.11
C ALA A 175 20.30 17.60 -15.80
N HIS A 176 19.40 16.63 -15.69
CA HIS A 176 18.02 16.85 -15.27
C HIS A 176 17.93 17.49 -13.89
N GLY A 177 18.64 16.94 -12.90
CA GLY A 177 18.65 17.44 -11.52
C GLY A 177 19.12 18.89 -11.45
N LEU A 178 20.28 19.19 -12.04
CA LEU A 178 20.82 20.55 -12.06
C LEU A 178 19.85 21.56 -12.68
N VAL A 179 19.25 21.23 -13.83
CA VAL A 179 18.29 22.13 -14.49
C VAL A 179 17.01 22.26 -13.67
N HIS A 180 16.55 21.17 -13.05
CA HIS A 180 15.37 21.19 -12.20
C HIS A 180 15.58 22.05 -10.96
N ASP A 181 16.71 21.96 -10.28
CA ASP A 181 17.01 22.77 -9.09
C ASP A 181 17.09 24.26 -9.40
N LEU A 182 17.66 24.61 -10.56
CA LEU A 182 17.78 26.00 -11.01
C LEU A 182 16.45 26.61 -11.46
N THR A 183 15.57 25.81 -12.08
CA THR A 183 14.43 26.35 -12.83
C THR A 183 13.07 25.92 -12.27
N GLY A 184 13.02 24.83 -11.52
CA GLY A 184 11.80 24.11 -11.16
C GLY A 184 11.18 23.32 -12.32
N TYR A 185 11.87 23.17 -13.45
CA TYR A 185 11.42 22.44 -14.63
C TYR A 185 12.46 21.37 -15.02
N GLY A 186 11.98 20.15 -15.23
CA GLY A 186 12.81 19.02 -15.66
C GLY A 186 12.61 18.64 -17.13
N TYR A 187 13.35 17.62 -17.56
CA TYR A 187 13.17 16.96 -18.88
C TYR A 187 12.40 15.64 -18.79
N SER A 188 11.78 15.37 -17.64
CA SER A 188 10.97 14.18 -17.43
C SER A 188 9.74 14.19 -18.33
N VAL A 189 9.67 13.22 -19.25
CA VAL A 189 8.49 13.00 -20.11
C VAL A 189 7.22 12.83 -19.26
N ARG A 190 7.35 12.22 -18.08
CA ARG A 190 6.26 12.06 -17.12
C ARG A 190 5.78 13.42 -16.62
N GLU A 191 6.68 14.26 -16.12
CA GLU A 191 6.33 15.62 -15.64
C GLU A 191 5.68 16.46 -16.74
N TYR A 192 6.25 16.46 -17.94
CA TYR A 192 5.68 17.18 -19.08
C TYR A 192 4.25 16.72 -19.39
N LYS A 193 4.02 15.41 -19.48
CA LYS A 193 2.71 14.84 -19.81
C LYS A 193 1.70 15.02 -18.67
N THR A 194 2.12 14.94 -17.40
CA THR A 194 1.29 15.29 -16.24
C THR A 194 0.95 16.79 -16.23
N GLY A 195 1.88 17.66 -16.59
CA GLY A 195 1.60 19.09 -16.76
C GLY A 195 0.62 19.37 -17.91
N TYR A 196 0.72 18.62 -19.01
CA TYR A 196 -0.25 18.68 -20.11
C TYR A 196 -1.64 18.18 -19.68
N PHE A 197 -1.72 17.08 -18.92
CA PHE A 197 -2.97 16.58 -18.31
C PHE A 197 -3.62 17.66 -17.46
N LYS A 198 -2.86 18.29 -16.55
CA LYS A 198 -3.34 19.40 -15.70
C LYS A 198 -3.90 20.56 -16.52
N LYS A 199 -3.20 21.01 -17.56
CA LYS A 199 -3.68 22.08 -18.44
C LYS A 199 -4.99 21.72 -19.15
N CYS A 200 -5.13 20.47 -19.61
CA CYS A 200 -6.36 19.99 -20.24
C CYS A 200 -7.51 19.94 -19.25
N TYR A 201 -7.26 19.46 -18.02
CA TYR A 201 -8.23 19.42 -16.93
C TYR A 201 -8.71 20.83 -16.57
N GLU A 202 -7.80 21.78 -16.32
CA GLU A 202 -8.15 23.17 -15.98
C GLU A 202 -8.97 23.84 -17.10
N HIS A 203 -8.65 23.54 -18.36
CA HIS A 203 -9.41 24.03 -19.51
C HIS A 203 -10.80 23.39 -19.60
N ALA A 204 -10.92 22.09 -19.32
CA ALA A 204 -12.19 21.38 -19.30
C ALA A 204 -13.10 21.86 -18.16
N CYS A 205 -12.56 22.08 -16.95
CA CYS A 205 -13.31 22.62 -15.82
C CYS A 205 -13.98 23.97 -16.12
N ARG A 206 -13.36 24.82 -16.94
CA ARG A 206 -13.95 26.11 -17.37
C ARG A 206 -15.11 25.94 -18.36
N LYS A 207 -15.17 24.82 -19.08
CA LYS A 207 -16.20 24.52 -20.07
C LYS A 207 -17.36 23.71 -19.50
N VAL A 208 -17.10 22.93 -18.46
CA VAL A 208 -18.06 22.01 -17.85
C VAL A 208 -18.64 22.66 -16.61
N PRO A 209 -19.88 23.18 -16.66
CA PRO A 209 -20.46 23.95 -15.57
C PRO A 209 -20.70 23.10 -14.31
N GLN A 210 -21.12 21.84 -14.48
CA GLN A 210 -21.44 20.93 -13.38
C GLN A 210 -20.82 19.55 -13.60
N THR A 211 -20.36 18.94 -12.51
CA THR A 211 -19.88 17.56 -12.50
C THR A 211 -21.07 16.60 -12.53
N LYS A 212 -20.91 15.43 -13.16
CA LYS A 212 -21.96 14.41 -13.24
C LYS A 212 -21.39 13.01 -13.41
N GLY A 213 -22.17 12.02 -13.00
CA GLY A 213 -21.88 10.61 -13.23
C GLY A 213 -20.60 10.10 -12.58
N ILE A 214 -20.28 8.85 -12.90
CA ILE A 214 -19.13 8.10 -12.40
C ILE A 214 -18.03 8.03 -13.47
N LEU A 215 -16.76 8.16 -13.08
CA LEU A 215 -15.61 7.78 -13.89
C LEU A 215 -14.88 6.63 -13.20
N PHE A 216 -14.81 5.47 -13.87
CA PHE A 216 -13.87 4.42 -13.49
C PHE A 216 -12.51 4.71 -14.11
N LEU A 217 -11.48 4.79 -13.27
CA LEU A 217 -10.13 5.17 -13.67
C LEU A 217 -9.12 4.19 -13.08
N SER A 218 -8.39 3.48 -13.94
CA SER A 218 -7.33 2.55 -13.51
C SER A 218 -6.17 2.58 -14.50
N GLU A 219 -4.94 2.62 -13.97
CA GLU A 219 -3.70 2.35 -14.73
C GLU A 219 -3.27 0.87 -14.63
N ARG A 220 -4.10 0.03 -14.01
CA ARG A 220 -3.91 -1.40 -13.82
C ARG A 220 -4.95 -2.18 -14.61
N ARG A 221 -4.62 -3.42 -14.96
CA ARG A 221 -5.59 -4.37 -15.49
C ARG A 221 -6.67 -4.64 -14.44
N VAL A 222 -7.92 -4.41 -14.81
CA VAL A 222 -9.06 -4.79 -13.99
C VAL A 222 -9.12 -6.31 -13.89
N GLU A 223 -9.00 -6.82 -12.67
CA GLU A 223 -9.05 -8.26 -12.38
C GLU A 223 -10.51 -8.73 -12.44
N ASN A 224 -10.77 -9.80 -13.19
CA ASN A 224 -12.09 -10.43 -13.24
C ASN A 224 -12.49 -10.89 -11.84
N GLY A 225 -13.67 -10.47 -11.37
CA GLY A 225 -14.15 -10.74 -10.02
C GLY A 225 -13.45 -9.94 -8.91
N GLY A 226 -12.53 -9.04 -9.26
CA GLY A 226 -11.86 -8.12 -8.36
C GLY A 226 -12.76 -6.99 -7.85
N ASN A 227 -12.19 -6.11 -7.03
CA ASN A 227 -12.94 -5.02 -6.38
C ASN A 227 -13.62 -4.10 -7.39
N LEU A 228 -12.85 -3.55 -8.33
CA LEU A 228 -13.35 -2.60 -9.31
C LEU A 228 -14.36 -3.24 -10.27
N ASP A 229 -14.13 -4.50 -10.67
CA ASP A 229 -15.00 -5.24 -11.58
C ASP A 229 -16.41 -5.45 -11.00
N ARG A 230 -16.49 -5.81 -9.71
CA ARG A 230 -17.77 -5.97 -8.99
C ARG A 230 -18.56 -4.67 -8.92
N ILE A 231 -17.91 -3.57 -8.55
CA ILE A 231 -18.56 -2.27 -8.47
C ILE A 231 -18.99 -1.78 -9.86
N ARG A 232 -18.19 -2.02 -10.91
CA ARG A 232 -18.57 -1.76 -12.30
C ARG A 232 -19.83 -2.53 -12.70
N ALA A 233 -19.90 -3.82 -12.36
CA ALA A 233 -21.08 -4.64 -12.62
C ALA A 233 -22.32 -4.08 -11.94
N CYS A 234 -22.26 -3.76 -10.64
CA CYS A 234 -23.39 -3.19 -9.90
C CYS A 234 -23.82 -1.81 -10.42
N VAL A 235 -22.87 -0.95 -10.78
CA VAL A 235 -23.14 0.36 -11.39
C VAL A 235 -23.89 0.22 -12.71
N ARG A 236 -23.48 -0.75 -13.55
CA ARG A 236 -24.16 -1.08 -14.81
C ARG A 236 -25.56 -1.65 -14.58
N GLU A 237 -25.72 -2.58 -13.64
CA GLU A 237 -27.01 -3.20 -13.29
C GLU A 237 -28.03 -2.18 -12.76
N LYS A 238 -27.58 -1.22 -11.95
CA LYS A 238 -28.41 -0.11 -11.45
C LYS A 238 -28.69 0.98 -12.50
N GLY A 239 -28.07 0.91 -13.68
CA GLY A 239 -28.26 1.90 -14.74
C GLY A 239 -27.72 3.30 -14.40
N LEU A 240 -26.71 3.41 -13.52
CA LEU A 240 -26.10 4.69 -13.18
C LEU A 240 -25.25 5.20 -14.36
N SER A 241 -25.22 6.52 -14.58
CA SER A 241 -24.41 7.11 -15.65
C SER A 241 -22.91 7.00 -15.32
N TYR A 242 -22.13 6.30 -16.17
CA TYR A 242 -20.69 6.17 -15.99
C TYR A 242 -19.88 6.30 -17.29
N ARG A 243 -18.60 6.62 -17.16
CA ARG A 243 -17.57 6.56 -18.19
C ARG A 243 -16.38 5.76 -17.66
N GLU A 244 -15.52 5.29 -18.57
CA GLU A 244 -14.36 4.48 -18.21
C GLU A 244 -13.11 4.97 -18.93
N PHE A 245 -12.02 5.08 -18.16
CA PHE A 245 -10.67 5.24 -18.69
C PHE A 245 -9.78 4.19 -18.01
N LEU A 246 -9.81 2.97 -18.57
CA LEU A 246 -9.08 1.81 -18.06
C LEU A 246 -7.90 1.52 -19.01
N THR A 247 -6.69 1.65 -18.51
CA THR A 247 -5.45 1.51 -19.30
C THR A 247 -4.40 0.78 -18.48
N GLU A 248 -3.55 -0.04 -19.10
CA GLU A 248 -2.33 -0.56 -18.44
C GLU A 248 -1.10 0.30 -18.77
N THR A 249 -1.33 1.42 -19.46
CA THR A 249 -0.30 2.31 -19.98
C THR A 249 -0.19 3.54 -19.08
N PRO A 250 0.97 3.77 -18.44
CA PRO A 250 1.18 4.93 -17.57
C PRO A 250 1.19 6.24 -18.36
N VAL A 251 0.86 7.36 -17.70
CA VAL A 251 0.75 8.69 -18.32
C VAL A 251 1.90 9.08 -19.26
N HIS A 252 3.14 8.74 -18.93
CA HIS A 252 4.32 9.09 -19.74
C HIS A 252 4.35 8.38 -21.11
N LYS A 253 3.60 7.29 -21.28
CA LYS A 253 3.47 6.53 -22.54
C LYS A 253 2.17 6.84 -23.30
N LEU A 254 1.16 7.43 -22.65
CA LEU A 254 -0.09 7.82 -23.32
C LEU A 254 0.13 8.88 -24.40
N SER A 255 -0.66 8.83 -25.48
CA SER A 255 -0.69 9.89 -26.49
C SER A 255 -1.31 11.18 -25.94
N ARG A 256 -1.02 12.33 -26.56
CA ARG A 256 -1.65 13.61 -26.15
C ARG A 256 -3.18 13.55 -26.26
N LYS A 257 -3.71 12.83 -27.26
CA LYS A 257 -5.16 12.64 -27.41
C LYS A 257 -5.77 11.93 -26.20
N GLN A 258 -5.17 10.81 -25.78
CA GLN A 258 -5.61 10.02 -24.63
C GLN A 258 -5.49 10.82 -23.31
N ILE A 259 -4.40 11.58 -23.15
CA ILE A 259 -4.21 12.42 -21.97
C ILE A 259 -5.29 13.50 -21.88
N ARG A 260 -5.60 14.17 -22.99
CA ARG A 260 -6.65 15.17 -23.05
C ARG A 260 -8.02 14.55 -22.74
N GLU A 261 -8.32 13.41 -23.35
CA GLU A 261 -9.57 12.67 -23.12
C GLU A 261 -9.72 12.29 -21.65
N CYS A 262 -8.70 11.69 -21.04
CA CYS A 262 -8.68 11.37 -19.61
C CYS A 262 -8.92 12.61 -18.74
N ALA A 263 -8.23 13.73 -19.05
CA ALA A 263 -8.38 14.98 -18.30
C ALA A 263 -9.79 15.59 -18.42
N GLU A 264 -10.41 15.50 -19.59
CA GLU A 264 -11.79 15.93 -19.84
C GLU A 264 -12.78 15.07 -19.03
N MET A 265 -12.61 13.74 -19.04
CA MET A 265 -13.44 12.84 -18.22
C MET A 265 -13.31 13.13 -16.72
N VAL A 266 -12.08 13.39 -16.24
CA VAL A 266 -11.82 13.73 -14.83
C VAL A 266 -12.45 15.07 -14.45
N ALA A 267 -12.47 16.06 -15.36
CA ALA A 267 -13.12 17.36 -15.12
C ALA A 267 -14.65 17.30 -15.11
N GLU A 268 -15.23 16.33 -15.80
CA GLU A 268 -16.69 16.09 -15.89
C GLU A 268 -17.23 15.23 -14.74
N ALA A 269 -16.43 14.34 -14.17
CA ALA A 269 -16.89 13.35 -13.21
C ALA A 269 -17.33 13.97 -11.86
N LYS A 270 -18.51 13.57 -11.37
CA LYS A 270 -18.93 13.85 -9.99
C LYS A 270 -18.29 12.88 -9.02
N LEU A 271 -18.18 11.59 -9.40
CA LEU A 271 -17.46 10.58 -8.62
C LEU A 271 -16.40 9.89 -9.50
N ILE A 272 -15.15 9.88 -9.04
CA ILE A 272 -14.06 9.09 -9.63
C ILE A 272 -13.82 7.87 -8.75
N ILE A 273 -13.90 6.67 -9.32
CA ILE A 273 -13.62 5.41 -8.63
C ILE A 273 -12.34 4.81 -9.20
N LEU A 274 -11.39 4.51 -8.32
CA LEU A 274 -10.07 3.99 -8.67
C LEU A 274 -9.63 2.90 -7.68
N GLU A 275 -8.81 1.95 -8.13
CA GLU A 275 -8.32 0.81 -7.30
C GLU A 275 -6.80 0.85 -7.05
N ASP A 276 -6.08 1.68 -7.81
CA ASP A 276 -4.63 1.77 -7.78
C ASP A 276 -4.17 3.24 -7.80
N PHE A 277 -2.87 3.45 -7.66
CA PHE A 277 -2.24 4.77 -7.69
C PHE A 277 -2.29 5.37 -9.10
N VAL A 278 -2.92 6.55 -9.23
CA VAL A 278 -3.03 7.31 -10.49
C VAL A 278 -2.31 8.66 -10.34
N PRO A 279 -0.99 8.73 -10.65
CA PRO A 279 -0.13 9.85 -10.28
C PRO A 279 -0.62 11.22 -10.76
N GLN A 280 -1.23 11.26 -11.96
CA GLN A 280 -1.67 12.50 -12.60
C GLN A 280 -2.80 13.20 -11.85
N LEU A 281 -3.63 12.49 -11.08
CA LEU A 281 -4.66 13.12 -10.25
C LEU A 281 -4.05 14.00 -9.15
N HIS A 282 -2.92 13.58 -8.57
CA HIS A 282 -2.30 14.29 -7.46
C HIS A 282 -1.64 15.61 -7.88
N ALA A 283 -1.45 15.83 -9.18
CA ALA A 283 -1.00 17.11 -9.72
C ALA A 283 -2.12 18.18 -9.78
N LEU A 284 -3.37 17.76 -9.61
CA LEU A 284 -4.55 18.62 -9.70
C LEU A 284 -4.90 19.21 -8.33
N THR A 285 -5.60 20.34 -8.38
CA THR A 285 -6.52 20.75 -7.33
C THR A 285 -7.90 20.34 -7.81
N MET A 286 -8.52 19.39 -7.10
CA MET A 286 -9.81 18.85 -7.50
C MET A 286 -10.91 19.91 -7.34
N ARG A 287 -11.96 19.81 -8.16
CA ARG A 287 -13.16 20.61 -7.96
C ARG A 287 -13.78 20.25 -6.60
N PRO A 288 -14.34 21.22 -5.85
CA PRO A 288 -15.02 20.92 -4.58
C PRO A 288 -16.16 19.91 -4.73
N GLU A 289 -16.82 19.90 -5.90
CA GLU A 289 -17.93 18.99 -6.21
C GLU A 289 -17.48 17.57 -6.60
N THR A 290 -16.20 17.35 -6.94
CA THR A 290 -15.71 16.04 -7.37
C THR A 290 -15.30 15.19 -6.18
N GLN A 291 -15.90 14.02 -6.05
CA GLN A 291 -15.54 12.98 -5.09
C GLN A 291 -14.53 11.99 -5.71
N ILE A 292 -13.61 11.48 -4.90
CA ILE A 292 -12.66 10.43 -5.29
C ILE A 292 -12.76 9.29 -4.28
N LEU A 293 -13.24 8.14 -4.73
CA LEU A 293 -13.28 6.88 -3.99
C LEU A 293 -12.09 6.00 -4.37
N GLN A 294 -11.13 5.86 -3.44
CA GLN A 294 -10.02 4.91 -3.54
C GLN A 294 -10.45 3.55 -2.98
N MET A 295 -10.62 2.56 -3.85
CA MET A 295 -10.96 1.19 -3.45
C MET A 295 -9.79 0.42 -2.87
N TRP A 296 -8.57 0.77 -3.27
CA TRP A 296 -7.34 0.03 -3.03
C TRP A 296 -7.42 -1.42 -3.53
N HIS A 297 -6.27 -2.08 -3.59
CA HIS A 297 -6.14 -3.44 -4.14
C HIS A 297 -5.80 -4.49 -3.08
N ALA A 298 -5.32 -4.07 -1.90
CA ALA A 298 -4.94 -4.97 -0.83
C ALA A 298 -6.11 -5.21 0.16
N CYS A 299 -6.18 -6.43 0.67
CA CYS A 299 -6.96 -6.76 1.85
C CYS A 299 -6.07 -6.57 3.09
N GLY A 300 -6.61 -5.99 4.18
CA GLY A 300 -5.81 -5.65 5.37
C GLY A 300 -4.80 -4.51 5.14
N ALA A 301 -3.88 -4.33 6.08
CA ALA A 301 -2.74 -3.42 5.98
C ALA A 301 -1.62 -3.85 6.93
N PHE A 302 -0.66 -4.66 6.48
CA PHE A 302 0.48 -5.06 7.33
C PHE A 302 1.85 -4.60 6.80
N LYS A 303 1.98 -4.30 5.50
CA LYS A 303 3.18 -3.68 4.91
C LYS A 303 2.98 -2.18 4.86
N LEU A 304 4.04 -1.39 5.05
CA LEU A 304 3.95 0.06 4.87
C LEU A 304 3.60 0.42 3.43
N PHE A 305 2.86 1.52 3.27
CA PHE A 305 2.58 2.13 1.98
C PHE A 305 2.33 3.64 2.12
N GLY A 306 2.51 4.37 1.03
CA GLY A 306 2.20 5.79 1.00
C GLY A 306 3.05 6.58 2.00
N LEU A 307 2.46 7.55 2.69
CA LEU A 307 3.15 8.42 3.64
C LEU A 307 3.60 7.71 4.92
N SER A 308 3.14 6.48 5.18
CA SER A 308 3.67 5.66 6.26
C SER A 308 5.13 5.27 6.06
N GLU A 309 5.65 5.37 4.83
CA GLU A 309 7.05 5.10 4.46
C GLU A 309 7.97 6.33 4.62
N ILE A 310 7.47 7.46 5.16
CA ILE A 310 8.33 8.63 5.46
C ILE A 310 9.44 8.21 6.44
N GLY A 311 10.67 8.60 6.13
CA GLY A 311 11.87 8.23 6.90
C GLY A 311 12.39 6.82 6.62
N VAL A 312 11.65 6.02 5.84
CA VAL A 312 12.07 4.70 5.32
C VAL A 312 12.50 4.83 3.86
N VAL A 313 11.76 5.61 3.08
CA VAL A 313 12.00 5.84 1.65
C VAL A 313 12.59 7.23 1.45
N ASP A 314 13.87 7.31 1.08
CA ASP A 314 14.65 8.57 1.01
C ASP A 314 13.99 9.69 0.20
N HIS A 315 13.33 9.35 -0.91
CA HIS A 315 12.72 10.34 -1.81
C HIS A 315 11.28 10.73 -1.43
N LEU A 316 10.71 10.10 -0.41
CA LEU A 316 9.36 10.39 0.05
C LEU A 316 9.41 11.46 1.14
N THR A 317 8.83 12.62 0.84
CA THR A 317 8.76 13.74 1.79
C THR A 317 7.32 13.99 2.24
N GLN A 318 7.16 14.62 3.40
CA GLN A 318 5.85 15.03 3.93
C GLN A 318 5.07 15.92 2.95
N SER A 319 5.78 16.66 2.10
CA SER A 319 5.23 17.53 1.06
C SER A 319 4.56 16.83 -0.11
N SER A 320 4.72 15.50 -0.21
CA SER A 320 4.10 14.69 -1.25
C SER A 320 2.57 14.88 -1.28
N ARG A 321 2.05 15.13 -2.49
CA ARG A 321 0.60 15.23 -2.78
C ARG A 321 -0.07 13.86 -2.95
N ASN A 322 0.71 12.78 -3.01
CA ASN A 322 0.19 11.45 -3.33
C ASN A 322 -0.90 11.04 -2.34
N HIS A 323 -1.99 10.48 -2.84
CA HIS A 323 -3.15 9.97 -2.08
C HIS A 323 -3.99 10.99 -1.30
N ARG A 324 -3.47 12.18 -1.01
CA ARG A 324 -4.13 13.18 -0.15
C ARG A 324 -5.41 13.80 -0.71
N SER A 325 -5.71 13.56 -1.98
CA SER A 325 -6.92 14.06 -2.66
C SER A 325 -8.13 13.12 -2.52
N TYR A 326 -7.99 11.96 -1.87
CA TYR A 326 -9.11 11.03 -1.72
C TYR A 326 -10.17 11.61 -0.81
N THR A 327 -11.43 11.59 -1.26
CA THR A 327 -12.57 12.00 -0.44
C THR A 327 -13.13 10.83 0.35
N ALA A 328 -12.98 9.61 -0.18
CA ALA A 328 -13.19 8.37 0.54
C ALA A 328 -12.15 7.32 0.15
N ALA A 329 -11.80 6.44 1.07
CA ALA A 329 -10.97 5.27 0.83
C ALA A 329 -11.59 4.03 1.50
N LEU A 330 -11.59 2.87 0.83
CA LEU A 330 -12.08 1.64 1.44
C LEU A 330 -11.03 1.06 2.40
N ALA A 331 -11.51 0.43 3.48
CA ALA A 331 -10.72 -0.37 4.38
C ALA A 331 -11.42 -1.70 4.65
N SER A 332 -10.62 -2.76 4.82
CA SER A 332 -11.11 -4.10 5.13
C SER A 332 -11.66 -4.23 6.56
N SER A 333 -11.24 -3.33 7.46
CA SER A 333 -11.74 -3.23 8.81
C SER A 333 -11.55 -1.85 9.43
N SER A 334 -12.30 -1.60 10.50
CA SER A 334 -12.11 -0.49 11.43
C SER A 334 -10.72 -0.50 12.08
N GLY A 335 -10.17 -1.67 12.37
CA GLY A 335 -8.85 -1.82 12.99
C GLY A 335 -7.69 -1.27 12.14
N VAL A 336 -7.83 -1.26 10.79
CA VAL A 336 -6.80 -0.73 9.89
C VAL A 336 -7.01 0.72 9.48
N VAL A 337 -8.12 1.36 9.88
CA VAL A 337 -8.44 2.75 9.51
C VAL A 337 -7.29 3.72 9.80
N PRO A 338 -6.62 3.69 10.97
CA PRO A 338 -5.53 4.63 11.23
C PRO A 338 -4.32 4.41 10.31
N PHE A 339 -4.00 3.18 9.90
CA PHE A 339 -2.92 2.91 8.94
C PHE A 339 -3.21 3.51 7.56
N TYR A 340 -4.43 3.33 7.06
CA TYR A 340 -4.86 3.92 5.79
C TYR A 340 -4.91 5.45 5.86
N SER A 341 -5.35 5.99 6.99
CA SER A 341 -5.38 7.44 7.25
C SER A 341 -3.97 8.03 7.25
N GLU A 342 -3.01 7.38 7.94
CA GLU A 342 -1.58 7.72 7.92
C GLU A 342 -1.01 7.63 6.50
N ALA A 343 -1.16 6.49 5.84
CA ALA A 343 -0.59 6.22 4.53
C ALA A 343 -1.09 7.16 3.44
N PHE A 344 -2.39 7.47 3.44
CA PHE A 344 -2.97 8.36 2.45
C PHE A 344 -2.90 9.85 2.85
N GLY A 345 -2.61 10.13 4.13
CA GLY A 345 -2.54 11.50 4.65
C GLY A 345 -3.89 12.22 4.60
N ILE A 346 -4.97 11.48 4.82
CA ILE A 346 -6.37 11.96 4.80
C ILE A 346 -6.98 11.85 6.20
N ASP A 347 -8.24 12.24 6.34
CA ASP A 347 -8.98 12.08 7.59
C ASP A 347 -9.37 10.61 7.82
N GLU A 348 -9.33 10.14 9.07
CA GLU A 348 -9.84 8.80 9.41
C GLU A 348 -11.30 8.61 9.00
N ARG A 349 -12.12 9.67 9.05
CA ARG A 349 -13.54 9.64 8.63
C ARG A 349 -13.72 9.45 7.13
N CYS A 350 -12.69 9.76 6.35
CA CYS A 350 -12.65 9.46 4.92
C CYS A 350 -12.31 7.99 4.65
N VAL A 351 -11.73 7.27 5.61
CA VAL A 351 -11.46 5.83 5.49
C VAL A 351 -12.69 5.07 5.96
N ARG A 352 -13.31 4.32 5.05
CA ARG A 352 -14.60 3.65 5.23
C ARG A 352 -14.39 2.14 5.40
N PRO A 353 -14.56 1.58 6.61
CA PRO A 353 -14.41 0.16 6.87
C PRO A 353 -15.64 -0.62 6.36
N VAL A 354 -15.78 -0.72 5.04
CA VAL A 354 -16.91 -1.40 4.37
C VAL A 354 -16.52 -2.77 3.80
N GLY A 355 -15.36 -3.30 4.21
CA GLY A 355 -14.87 -4.57 3.73
C GLY A 355 -14.22 -4.48 2.35
N VAL A 356 -14.07 -5.64 1.72
CA VAL A 356 -13.37 -5.76 0.43
C VAL A 356 -14.30 -6.45 -0.57
N PRO A 357 -14.85 -5.78 -1.59
CA PRO A 357 -15.86 -6.37 -2.48
C PRO A 357 -15.48 -7.74 -3.07
N ARG A 358 -14.21 -7.95 -3.42
CA ARG A 358 -13.73 -9.23 -3.98
C ARG A 358 -13.88 -10.42 -3.03
N THR A 359 -14.02 -10.19 -1.72
CA THR A 359 -14.11 -11.28 -0.73
C THR A 359 -15.53 -11.81 -0.55
N ASP A 360 -16.55 -11.16 -1.12
CA ASP A 360 -17.95 -11.58 -0.96
C ASP A 360 -18.18 -13.01 -1.48
N VAL A 361 -17.44 -13.44 -2.52
CA VAL A 361 -17.53 -14.82 -3.04
C VAL A 361 -17.11 -15.90 -2.06
N PHE A 362 -16.31 -15.58 -1.03
CA PHE A 362 -15.95 -16.58 -0.01
C PHE A 362 -17.13 -16.95 0.89
N PHE A 363 -18.22 -16.16 0.85
CA PHE A 363 -19.46 -16.39 1.58
C PHE A 363 -20.57 -16.98 0.67
N ASP A 364 -20.33 -17.06 -0.64
CA ASP A 364 -21.27 -17.64 -1.61
C ASP A 364 -21.01 -19.14 -1.75
N THR A 365 -21.90 -19.93 -1.14
CA THR A 365 -21.84 -21.40 -1.20
C THR A 365 -22.03 -21.96 -2.60
N ALA A 366 -22.88 -21.35 -3.43
CA ALA A 366 -23.11 -21.83 -4.80
C ALA A 366 -21.89 -21.57 -5.68
N TYR A 367 -21.30 -20.37 -5.57
CA TYR A 367 -20.04 -20.06 -6.25
C TYR A 367 -18.92 -21.00 -5.81
N ARG A 368 -18.77 -21.24 -4.50
CA ARG A 368 -17.79 -22.18 -3.95
C ARG A 368 -17.91 -23.57 -4.57
N GLU A 369 -19.10 -24.16 -4.57
CA GLU A 369 -19.29 -25.51 -5.13
C GLU A 369 -19.05 -25.55 -6.64
N GLN A 370 -19.48 -24.52 -7.38
CA GLN A 370 -19.21 -24.41 -8.81
C GLN A 370 -17.69 -24.39 -9.11
N ILE A 371 -16.93 -23.58 -8.38
CA ILE A 371 -15.47 -23.47 -8.57
C ILE A 371 -14.77 -24.76 -8.15
N ARG A 372 -15.17 -25.38 -7.03
CA ARG A 372 -14.63 -26.67 -6.59
C ARG A 372 -14.81 -27.74 -7.67
N GLU A 373 -16.01 -27.89 -8.21
CA GLU A 373 -16.27 -28.88 -9.26
C GLU A 373 -15.52 -28.58 -10.57
N ALA A 374 -15.40 -27.30 -10.94
CA ALA A 374 -14.59 -26.90 -12.10
C ALA A 374 -13.10 -27.26 -11.92
N LEU A 375 -12.55 -27.01 -10.72
CA LEU A 375 -11.16 -27.36 -10.39
C LEU A 375 -10.96 -28.87 -10.35
N TYR A 376 -11.85 -29.64 -9.72
CA TYR A 376 -11.75 -31.09 -9.67
C TYR A 376 -11.95 -31.75 -11.04
N THR A 377 -12.71 -31.12 -11.95
CA THR A 377 -12.82 -31.60 -13.33
C THR A 377 -11.51 -31.38 -14.11
N ARG A 378 -10.87 -30.23 -13.91
CA ARG A 378 -9.60 -29.88 -14.58
C ARG A 378 -8.40 -30.61 -13.98
N TYR A 379 -8.42 -30.82 -12.67
CA TYR A 379 -7.37 -31.48 -11.89
C TYR A 379 -7.97 -32.61 -11.05
N PRO A 380 -8.33 -33.76 -11.67
CA PRO A 380 -8.95 -34.89 -10.96
C PRO A 380 -8.14 -35.41 -9.78
N VAL A 381 -6.82 -35.27 -9.83
CA VAL A 381 -5.91 -35.64 -8.73
C VAL A 381 -6.26 -34.93 -7.41
N CYS A 382 -6.82 -33.73 -7.45
CA CYS A 382 -7.17 -32.98 -6.24
C CYS A 382 -8.47 -33.47 -5.56
N ARG A 383 -9.28 -34.28 -6.25
CA ARG A 383 -10.59 -34.70 -5.73
C ARG A 383 -10.41 -35.66 -4.55
N ASP A 384 -11.10 -35.37 -3.45
CA ASP A 384 -11.06 -36.14 -2.20
C ASP A 384 -9.65 -36.29 -1.58
N LYS A 385 -8.70 -35.44 -1.99
CA LYS A 385 -7.32 -35.40 -1.49
C LYS A 385 -7.09 -34.26 -0.51
N LYS A 386 -6.03 -34.38 0.30
CA LYS A 386 -5.54 -33.33 1.18
C LYS A 386 -4.64 -32.38 0.39
N VAL A 387 -5.16 -31.22 -0.01
CA VAL A 387 -4.44 -30.27 -0.88
C VAL A 387 -3.64 -29.29 -0.04
N ILE A 388 -2.33 -29.25 -0.24
CA ILE A 388 -1.44 -28.23 0.29
C ILE A 388 -1.22 -27.19 -0.81
N LEU A 389 -1.53 -25.93 -0.52
CA LEU A 389 -1.20 -24.82 -1.39
C LEU A 389 0.08 -24.14 -0.90
N PHE A 390 1.13 -24.16 -1.71
CA PHE A 390 2.36 -23.41 -1.45
C PHE A 390 2.38 -22.13 -2.29
N ALA A 391 2.23 -20.98 -1.63
CA ALA A 391 2.06 -19.68 -2.28
C ALA A 391 3.02 -18.60 -1.72
N PRO A 392 4.33 -18.70 -2.00
CA PRO A 392 5.31 -17.76 -1.47
C PRO A 392 5.28 -16.40 -2.20
N THR A 393 5.83 -15.38 -1.55
CA THR A 393 6.14 -14.10 -2.18
C THR A 393 7.43 -14.17 -2.99
N PHE A 394 7.54 -13.35 -4.03
CA PHE A 394 8.80 -13.23 -4.77
C PHE A 394 9.83 -12.42 -3.96
N ARG A 395 11.11 -12.68 -4.22
CA ARG A 395 12.25 -11.86 -3.79
C ARG A 395 12.76 -11.00 -4.94
N GLY A 396 13.38 -9.88 -4.61
CA GLY A 396 13.83 -8.87 -5.57
C GLY A 396 13.09 -7.53 -5.45
N SER A 397 13.56 -6.55 -6.22
CA SER A 397 13.09 -5.15 -6.16
C SER A 397 11.92 -4.84 -7.10
N GLY A 398 11.51 -5.78 -7.94
CA GLY A 398 10.35 -5.62 -8.82
C GLY A 398 10.23 -6.72 -9.86
N ASN A 399 9.33 -6.52 -10.83
CA ASN A 399 8.97 -7.53 -11.84
C ASN A 399 10.14 -8.07 -12.69
N LYS A 400 11.24 -7.31 -12.83
CA LYS A 400 12.42 -7.72 -13.62
C LYS A 400 13.41 -8.58 -12.84
N THR A 401 13.39 -8.49 -11.52
CA THR A 401 14.34 -9.16 -10.61
C THR A 401 13.62 -10.14 -9.68
N ALA A 402 12.36 -10.47 -9.99
CA ALA A 402 11.52 -11.35 -9.19
C ALA A 402 11.99 -12.82 -9.33
N TYR A 403 12.31 -13.45 -8.21
CA TYR A 403 12.66 -14.86 -8.12
C TYR A 403 12.13 -15.48 -6.82
N TYR A 404 12.23 -16.81 -6.68
CA TYR A 404 12.06 -17.50 -5.40
C TYR A 404 13.25 -18.47 -5.20
N PRO A 405 13.89 -18.50 -4.02
CA PRO A 405 15.04 -19.37 -3.76
C PRO A 405 14.61 -20.83 -3.55
N TRP A 406 14.42 -21.56 -4.64
CA TRP A 406 13.94 -22.95 -4.63
C TRP A 406 14.84 -23.92 -3.87
N GLU A 407 16.13 -23.61 -3.69
CA GLU A 407 17.04 -24.38 -2.84
C GLU A 407 16.62 -24.44 -1.37
N LYS A 408 15.74 -23.53 -0.93
CA LYS A 408 15.19 -23.50 0.43
C LYS A 408 13.96 -24.39 0.58
N PHE A 409 13.27 -24.74 -0.51
CA PHE A 409 12.02 -25.49 -0.46
C PHE A 409 12.12 -26.78 -1.29
N SER A 410 12.42 -27.89 -0.62
CA SER A 410 12.56 -29.20 -1.27
C SER A 410 11.20 -29.90 -1.41
N VAL A 411 10.66 -29.92 -2.63
CA VAL A 411 9.44 -30.66 -2.97
C VAL A 411 9.60 -32.16 -2.67
N GLU A 412 10.74 -32.75 -3.04
CA GLU A 412 11.04 -34.16 -2.78
C GLU A 412 10.92 -34.53 -1.30
N LYS A 413 11.62 -33.79 -0.42
CA LYS A 413 11.58 -34.05 1.03
C LYS A 413 10.17 -33.88 1.58
N LEU A 414 9.44 -32.87 1.13
CA LEU A 414 8.07 -32.65 1.57
C LEU A 414 7.16 -33.81 1.16
N MET A 415 7.13 -34.15 -0.12
CA MET A 415 6.19 -35.15 -0.65
C MET A 415 6.48 -36.57 -0.18
N ARG A 416 7.74 -36.89 0.13
CA ARG A 416 8.14 -38.19 0.69
C ARG A 416 7.55 -38.45 2.08
N GLU A 417 7.49 -37.42 2.91
CA GLU A 417 7.04 -37.55 4.31
C GLU A 417 5.52 -37.33 4.48
N LEU A 418 4.87 -36.76 3.47
CA LEU A 418 3.42 -36.54 3.49
C LEU A 418 2.63 -37.78 3.05
N PRO A 419 1.42 -38.01 3.61
CA PRO A 419 0.56 -39.13 3.22
C PRO A 419 0.34 -39.19 1.71
N GLN A 420 0.23 -40.39 1.13
CA GLN A 420 0.05 -40.59 -0.32
C GLN A 420 -1.20 -39.88 -0.87
N GLU A 421 -2.21 -39.68 -0.01
CA GLU A 421 -3.45 -38.93 -0.23
C GLU A 421 -3.26 -37.40 -0.34
N SER A 422 -2.02 -36.88 -0.30
CA SER A 422 -1.75 -35.42 -0.31
C SER A 422 -1.34 -34.94 -1.69
N VAL A 423 -1.83 -33.76 -2.09
CA VAL A 423 -1.46 -33.08 -3.34
C VAL A 423 -0.83 -31.75 -3.02
N LEU A 424 0.29 -31.41 -3.65
CA LEU A 424 0.93 -30.10 -3.52
C LEU A 424 0.64 -29.24 -4.75
N ILE A 425 0.11 -28.05 -4.54
CA ILE A 425 -0.05 -27.03 -5.57
C ILE A 425 0.99 -25.94 -5.33
N LEU A 426 1.84 -25.67 -6.33
CA LEU A 426 2.77 -24.55 -6.34
C LEU A 426 2.09 -23.34 -7.00
N LYS A 427 2.09 -22.19 -6.30
CA LYS A 427 1.47 -20.95 -6.77
C LYS A 427 2.37 -19.75 -6.57
N ASN A 428 3.35 -19.60 -7.45
CA ASN A 428 4.25 -18.46 -7.45
C ASN A 428 3.61 -17.21 -8.05
N HIS A 429 4.17 -16.05 -7.72
CA HIS A 429 3.81 -14.81 -8.38
C HIS A 429 4.14 -14.89 -9.88
N PRO A 430 3.28 -14.39 -10.80
CA PRO A 430 3.54 -14.39 -12.25
C PRO A 430 4.81 -13.66 -12.72
N PHE A 431 5.51 -12.97 -11.81
CA PHE A 431 6.78 -12.30 -12.09
C PHE A 431 7.98 -13.23 -11.89
N VAL A 432 7.83 -14.29 -11.10
CA VAL A 432 8.84 -15.34 -10.96
C VAL A 432 8.85 -16.15 -12.26
N ARG A 433 9.99 -16.13 -12.94
CA ARG A 433 10.14 -16.79 -14.24
C ARG A 433 10.55 -18.25 -14.13
N ASP A 434 11.36 -18.55 -13.12
CA ASP A 434 11.93 -19.86 -12.88
C ASP A 434 10.87 -20.76 -12.24
N CYS A 435 10.65 -21.92 -12.86
CA CYS A 435 9.77 -22.96 -12.34
C CYS A 435 10.52 -23.84 -11.33
N CYS A 436 9.79 -24.40 -10.38
CA CYS A 436 10.33 -25.46 -9.53
C CYS A 436 10.57 -26.71 -10.39
N GLU A 437 11.71 -27.38 -10.18
CA GLU A 437 11.91 -28.71 -10.76
C GLU A 437 11.12 -29.74 -9.93
N ILE A 438 10.11 -30.34 -10.56
CA ILE A 438 9.27 -31.37 -9.92
C ILE A 438 9.88 -32.74 -10.24
N PRO A 439 10.33 -33.52 -9.23
CA PRO A 439 10.85 -34.86 -9.46
C PRO A 439 9.82 -35.76 -10.15
N GLU A 440 10.28 -36.60 -11.08
CA GLU A 440 9.42 -37.48 -11.90
C GLU A 440 8.47 -38.33 -11.04
N GLU A 441 8.96 -38.84 -9.90
CA GLU A 441 8.19 -39.66 -8.96
C GLU A 441 6.99 -38.95 -8.29
N TYR A 442 6.91 -37.62 -8.34
CA TYR A 442 5.82 -36.84 -7.73
C TYR A 442 4.98 -36.05 -8.74
N GLN A 443 5.23 -36.18 -10.05
CA GLN A 443 4.48 -35.45 -11.08
C GLN A 443 2.97 -35.78 -11.10
N ASP A 444 2.59 -36.93 -10.56
CA ASP A 444 1.19 -37.34 -10.41
C ASP A 444 0.46 -36.62 -9.28
N ARG A 445 1.19 -36.00 -8.33
CA ARG A 445 0.63 -35.38 -7.11
C ARG A 445 1.20 -34.00 -6.76
N VAL A 446 2.01 -33.41 -7.64
CA VAL A 446 2.51 -32.03 -7.54
C VAL A 446 2.12 -31.27 -8.79
N LEU A 447 1.40 -30.16 -8.63
CA LEU A 447 0.92 -29.31 -9.71
C LEU A 447 1.56 -27.91 -9.61
N ASP A 448 2.24 -27.44 -10.64
CA ASP A 448 2.58 -26.02 -10.75
C ASP A 448 1.44 -25.29 -11.46
N LEU A 449 0.67 -24.50 -10.69
CA LEU A 449 -0.45 -23.72 -11.19
C LEU A 449 -0.16 -22.20 -11.11
N SER A 450 1.13 -21.84 -11.13
CA SER A 450 1.58 -20.46 -11.04
C SER A 450 0.99 -19.57 -12.15
N ARG A 451 0.73 -20.10 -13.35
CA ARG A 451 0.28 -19.34 -14.53
C ARG A 451 -1.17 -19.59 -14.94
N GLU A 452 -1.81 -20.61 -14.38
CA GLU A 452 -3.05 -21.20 -14.88
C GLU A 452 -4.27 -20.72 -14.10
N GLU A 453 -4.19 -20.72 -12.76
CA GLU A 453 -5.35 -20.51 -11.89
C GLU A 453 -5.31 -19.21 -11.08
N ASN A 454 -6.47 -18.72 -10.67
CA ASN A 454 -6.56 -17.68 -9.66
C ASN A 454 -6.29 -18.28 -8.28
N ILE A 455 -5.43 -17.64 -7.48
CA ILE A 455 -5.12 -18.11 -6.12
C ILE A 455 -6.36 -18.19 -5.23
N ASN A 456 -7.31 -17.26 -5.37
CA ASN A 456 -8.54 -17.24 -4.56
C ASN A 456 -9.42 -18.46 -4.82
N ASP A 457 -9.46 -18.94 -6.06
CA ASP A 457 -10.23 -20.13 -6.43
C ASP A 457 -9.58 -21.40 -5.87
N LEU A 458 -8.24 -21.48 -5.91
CA LEU A 458 -7.48 -22.59 -5.32
C LEU A 458 -7.72 -22.73 -3.81
N LEU A 459 -7.99 -21.63 -3.10
CA LEU A 459 -8.28 -21.69 -1.66
C LEU A 459 -9.53 -22.54 -1.36
N PHE A 460 -10.52 -22.65 -2.25
CA PHE A 460 -11.72 -23.46 -1.99
C PHE A 460 -11.47 -24.97 -1.93
N ILE A 461 -10.36 -25.44 -2.49
CA ILE A 461 -9.94 -26.85 -2.42
C ILE A 461 -8.75 -27.06 -1.48
N THR A 462 -8.21 -26.01 -0.87
CA THR A 462 -7.00 -26.07 -0.04
C THR A 462 -7.31 -26.56 1.37
N SER A 463 -6.54 -27.55 1.84
CA SER A 463 -6.57 -28.06 3.21
C SER A 463 -5.59 -27.33 4.12
N VAL A 464 -4.38 -27.01 3.63
CA VAL A 464 -3.35 -26.26 4.38
C VAL A 464 -2.67 -25.27 3.43
N LEU A 465 -2.51 -24.03 3.88
CA LEU A 465 -1.74 -23.00 3.18
C LEU A 465 -0.33 -22.92 3.76
N ILE A 466 0.68 -23.09 2.91
CA ILE A 466 2.07 -22.75 3.22
C ILE A 466 2.41 -21.46 2.47
N THR A 467 2.78 -20.42 3.20
CA THR A 467 3.07 -19.08 2.64
C THR A 467 4.15 -18.39 3.47
N ASP A 468 4.57 -17.20 3.05
CA ASP A 468 5.46 -16.33 3.81
C ASP A 468 4.79 -14.96 4.05
N TYR A 469 5.27 -13.88 3.44
CA TYR A 469 4.83 -12.49 3.60
C TYR A 469 3.72 -12.10 2.61
N SER A 470 2.91 -13.07 2.18
CA SER A 470 1.85 -12.88 1.19
C SER A 470 0.59 -12.33 1.84
N SER A 471 -0.16 -11.51 1.11
CA SER A 471 -1.47 -11.03 1.58
C SER A 471 -2.56 -12.11 1.47
N VAL A 472 -2.32 -13.24 0.81
CA VAL A 472 -3.32 -14.32 0.68
C VAL A 472 -3.79 -14.88 2.03
N ILE A 473 -3.03 -14.60 3.10
CA ILE A 473 -3.40 -14.95 4.47
C ILE A 473 -4.75 -14.36 4.89
N PHE A 474 -5.14 -13.20 4.34
CA PHE A 474 -6.42 -12.58 4.66
C PHE A 474 -7.58 -13.45 4.14
N GLU A 475 -7.52 -13.83 2.86
CA GLU A 475 -8.51 -14.70 2.25
C GLU A 475 -8.52 -16.11 2.87
N ALA A 476 -7.35 -16.68 3.19
CA ALA A 476 -7.26 -17.98 3.85
C ALA A 476 -7.90 -17.98 5.24
N VAL A 477 -7.74 -16.89 6.00
CA VAL A 477 -8.41 -16.70 7.30
C VAL A 477 -9.94 -16.64 7.13
N LEU A 478 -10.47 -16.03 6.06
CA LEU A 478 -11.92 -16.04 5.80
C LEU A 478 -12.46 -17.46 5.63
N LEU A 479 -11.71 -18.34 4.95
CA LEU A 479 -12.11 -19.72 4.67
C LEU A 479 -11.81 -20.72 5.80
N ASN A 480 -11.21 -20.27 6.91
CA ASN A 480 -10.76 -21.16 8.00
C ASN A 480 -9.67 -22.15 7.56
N ILE A 481 -8.81 -21.77 6.62
CA ILE A 481 -7.69 -22.62 6.19
C ILE A 481 -6.53 -22.47 7.19
N PRO A 482 -6.00 -23.56 7.77
CA PRO A 482 -4.77 -23.55 8.55
C PRO A 482 -3.57 -22.99 7.76
N ILE A 483 -2.78 -22.14 8.40
CA ILE A 483 -1.66 -21.42 7.76
C ILE A 483 -0.34 -21.79 8.43
N LEU A 484 0.64 -22.18 7.62
CA LEU A 484 2.04 -22.33 7.99
C LEU A 484 2.85 -21.22 7.32
N PHE A 485 3.56 -20.43 8.12
CA PHE A 485 4.44 -19.38 7.67
C PHE A 485 5.85 -19.90 7.52
N TYR A 486 6.27 -20.21 6.28
CA TYR A 486 7.63 -20.62 5.97
C TYR A 486 8.54 -19.41 5.70
N THR A 487 9.13 -18.87 6.77
CA THR A 487 9.91 -17.63 6.77
C THR A 487 11.39 -17.91 7.05
N PHE A 488 12.05 -18.65 6.16
CA PHE A 488 13.46 -19.01 6.27
C PHE A 488 14.41 -17.79 6.24
N ASP A 489 13.94 -16.65 5.73
CA ASP A 489 14.70 -15.41 5.53
C ASP A 489 14.08 -14.18 6.22
N LEU A 490 13.36 -14.39 7.34
CA LEU A 490 12.67 -13.31 8.06
C LEU A 490 13.55 -12.10 8.35
N GLN A 491 14.76 -12.31 8.85
CA GLN A 491 15.66 -11.21 9.17
C GLN A 491 16.04 -10.40 7.92
N GLU A 492 16.46 -11.05 6.84
CA GLU A 492 16.81 -10.39 5.57
C GLU A 492 15.61 -9.70 4.90
N TYR A 493 14.41 -10.26 5.07
CA TYR A 493 13.18 -9.69 4.54
C TYR A 493 12.79 -8.41 5.27
N LEU A 494 12.86 -8.39 6.60
CA LEU A 494 12.55 -7.23 7.44
C LEU A 494 13.56 -6.08 7.26
N GLU A 495 14.83 -6.36 6.95
CA GLU A 495 15.82 -5.32 6.63
C GLU A 495 15.46 -4.51 5.39
N LYS A 496 14.74 -5.11 4.43
CA LYS A 496 14.42 -4.50 3.14
C LYS A 496 12.99 -3.95 3.08
N ARG A 497 12.11 -4.39 3.98
CA ARG A 497 10.68 -4.09 3.96
C ARG A 497 10.19 -3.84 5.38
N ASP A 498 9.92 -2.57 5.70
CA ASP A 498 9.27 -2.24 6.95
C ASP A 498 7.78 -2.66 6.92
N LEU A 499 7.31 -3.11 8.08
CA LEU A 499 5.93 -3.53 8.33
C LEU A 499 5.28 -2.56 9.32
N TYR A 500 3.95 -2.54 9.37
CA TYR A 500 3.21 -1.86 10.44
C TYR A 500 3.35 -2.57 11.79
N PHE A 501 3.69 -3.85 11.75
CA PHE A 501 3.69 -4.74 12.91
C PHE A 501 4.93 -5.62 12.88
N GLU A 502 5.33 -6.05 14.07
CA GLU A 502 6.25 -7.16 14.23
C GLU A 502 5.63 -8.41 13.58
N PHE A 503 6.27 -8.95 12.54
CA PHE A 503 5.71 -10.07 11.75
C PHE A 503 5.31 -11.24 12.63
N ALA A 504 6.18 -11.54 13.61
CA ALA A 504 5.97 -12.61 14.56
C ALA A 504 4.73 -12.41 15.42
N ALA A 505 4.34 -11.17 15.71
CA ALA A 505 3.26 -10.85 16.64
C ALA A 505 1.85 -10.94 16.03
N PHE A 506 1.71 -10.88 14.70
CA PHE A 506 0.38 -10.87 14.05
C PHE A 506 0.07 -12.10 13.19
N ALA A 507 1.05 -12.99 12.95
CA ALA A 507 0.85 -14.17 12.12
C ALA A 507 -0.26 -15.08 12.71
N PRO A 508 -1.39 -15.30 11.99
CA PRO A 508 -2.49 -16.16 12.45
C PRO A 508 -2.20 -17.66 12.23
N GLY A 509 -0.94 -18.06 12.34
CA GLY A 509 -0.45 -19.40 12.01
C GLY A 509 0.97 -19.63 12.55
N LYS A 510 1.46 -20.87 12.44
CA LYS A 510 2.78 -21.24 12.95
C LYS A 510 3.90 -20.65 12.10
N ILE A 511 4.86 -19.98 12.71
CA ILE A 511 6.06 -19.46 12.04
C ILE A 511 7.17 -20.50 12.10
N ILE A 512 7.73 -20.81 10.94
CA ILE A 512 8.69 -21.89 10.75
C ILE A 512 9.78 -21.39 9.78
N SER A 513 11.04 -21.49 10.20
CA SER A 513 12.19 -21.14 9.36
C SER A 513 12.93 -22.36 8.79
N ASP A 514 12.63 -23.55 9.29
CA ASP A 514 13.31 -24.80 8.95
C ASP A 514 12.41 -25.77 8.16
N MET A 515 13.00 -26.48 7.20
CA MET A 515 12.26 -27.37 6.30
C MET A 515 11.75 -28.63 7.02
N GLU A 516 12.51 -29.22 7.95
CA GLU A 516 12.08 -30.42 8.68
C GLU A 516 10.92 -30.11 9.62
N ALA A 517 11.01 -28.96 10.30
CA ALA A 517 9.92 -28.44 11.12
C ALA A 517 8.66 -28.13 10.29
N LEU A 518 8.82 -27.62 9.06
CA LEU A 518 7.70 -27.36 8.14
C LEU A 518 7.00 -28.66 7.76
N ILE A 519 7.76 -29.68 7.37
CA ILE A 519 7.24 -31.00 7.00
C ILE A 519 6.43 -31.60 8.15
N LYS A 520 7.00 -31.61 9.36
CA LYS A 520 6.31 -32.13 10.55
C LYS A 520 5.01 -31.39 10.83
N ALA A 521 5.02 -30.06 10.75
CA ALA A 521 3.83 -29.26 10.98
C ALA A 521 2.76 -29.45 9.89
N ALA A 522 3.18 -29.59 8.62
CA ALA A 522 2.27 -29.87 7.52
C ALA A 522 1.62 -31.26 7.67
N ALA A 523 2.41 -32.30 7.97
CA ALA A 523 1.92 -33.64 8.21
C ALA A 523 0.91 -33.70 9.37
N GLY A 524 1.21 -33.00 10.47
CA GLY A 524 0.34 -32.88 11.63
C GLY A 524 -1.01 -32.24 11.29
N LEU A 525 -1.01 -31.05 10.69
CA LEU A 525 -2.23 -30.36 10.25
C LEU A 525 -3.05 -31.15 9.22
N LEU A 526 -2.37 -31.96 8.39
CA LEU A 526 -3.06 -32.86 7.48
C LEU A 526 -3.78 -33.97 8.24
N ASP A 527 -3.20 -34.53 9.31
CA ASP A 527 -3.81 -35.58 10.12
C ASP A 527 -4.97 -35.04 10.98
N ASP A 528 -4.71 -33.95 11.72
CA ASP A 528 -5.69 -33.23 12.52
C ASP A 528 -5.67 -31.71 12.18
N PRO A 529 -6.66 -31.21 11.42
CA PRO A 529 -6.76 -29.78 11.09
C PRO A 529 -6.93 -28.86 12.31
N THR A 530 -7.27 -29.42 13.49
CA THR A 530 -7.39 -28.70 14.75
C THR A 530 -6.11 -28.70 15.58
N GLU A 531 -5.05 -29.36 15.10
CA GLU A 531 -3.76 -29.39 15.79
C GLU A 531 -3.29 -27.97 16.09
N GLU A 532 -2.97 -27.74 17.37
CA GLU A 532 -2.67 -26.41 17.87
C GLU A 532 -1.35 -25.90 17.27
N THR A 533 -1.45 -24.89 16.41
CA THR A 533 -0.29 -24.25 15.79
C THR A 533 0.41 -23.24 16.70
N SER A 534 -0.11 -23.02 17.93
CA SER A 534 0.27 -21.96 18.87
C SER A 534 0.54 -20.62 18.17
N PRO A 535 -0.45 -20.04 17.46
CA PRO A 535 -0.25 -18.80 16.72
C PRO A 535 -0.02 -17.63 17.68
N ALA A 536 0.81 -16.68 17.29
CA ALA A 536 1.05 -15.48 18.10
C ALA A 536 -0.20 -14.58 18.21
N MET A 537 -1.01 -14.57 17.16
CA MET A 537 -2.31 -13.90 17.13
C MET A 537 -3.39 -14.93 16.86
N THR A 538 -4.41 -14.98 17.72
CA THR A 538 -5.57 -15.83 17.45
C THR A 538 -6.28 -15.34 16.19
N LYS A 539 -6.95 -16.26 15.50
CA LYS A 539 -7.76 -15.92 14.34
C LYS A 539 -8.77 -14.81 14.62
N THR A 540 -9.42 -14.83 15.78
CA THR A 540 -10.41 -13.81 16.19
C THR A 540 -9.77 -12.42 16.34
N GLN A 541 -8.56 -12.35 16.92
CA GLN A 541 -7.81 -11.09 17.00
C GLN A 541 -7.41 -10.58 15.61
N PHE A 542 -6.94 -11.49 14.74
CA PHE A 542 -6.58 -11.16 13.37
C PHE A 542 -7.78 -10.63 12.58
N GLN A 543 -8.93 -11.29 12.68
CA GLN A 543 -10.18 -10.86 12.06
C GLN A 543 -10.62 -9.49 12.60
N ARG A 544 -10.62 -9.30 13.93
CA ARG A 544 -10.99 -8.01 14.53
C ARG A 544 -10.09 -6.88 14.04
N LEU A 545 -8.80 -7.14 13.86
CA LEU A 545 -7.85 -6.14 13.40
C LEU A 545 -7.97 -5.87 11.90
N PHE A 546 -8.06 -6.91 11.07
CA PHE A 546 -7.88 -6.79 9.62
C PHE A 546 -9.14 -7.05 8.78
N LEU A 547 -10.17 -7.72 9.32
CA LEU A 547 -11.33 -8.25 8.58
C LEU A 547 -12.61 -8.22 9.44
N ASP A 548 -13.25 -7.06 9.63
CA ASP A 548 -14.51 -6.98 10.42
C ASP A 548 -15.77 -7.24 9.58
N ALA A 549 -15.65 -7.08 8.27
CA ALA A 549 -16.67 -7.20 7.25
C ALA A 549 -16.94 -8.65 6.79
N LEU A 550 -17.32 -9.53 7.73
CA LEU A 550 -17.37 -11.00 7.52
C LEU A 550 -18.74 -11.56 7.08
N ASP A 551 -19.53 -10.77 6.35
CA ASP A 551 -20.93 -11.09 6.02
C ASP A 551 -21.20 -11.33 4.53
N GLY A 552 -20.19 -11.17 3.68
CA GLY A 552 -20.36 -11.28 2.23
C GLY A 552 -21.12 -10.12 1.58
N HIS A 553 -21.27 -8.99 2.28
CA HIS A 553 -21.99 -7.81 1.81
C HIS A 553 -21.10 -6.58 1.59
N SER A 554 -19.80 -6.77 1.34
CA SER A 554 -18.85 -5.67 1.14
C SER A 554 -19.15 -4.88 -0.15
N THR A 555 -19.56 -5.58 -1.22
CA THR A 555 -19.99 -4.98 -2.49
C THR A 555 -21.22 -4.09 -2.27
N GLN A 556 -22.20 -4.57 -1.49
CA GLN A 556 -23.41 -3.82 -1.17
C GLN A 556 -23.08 -2.56 -0.35
N ARG A 557 -22.29 -2.68 0.73
CA ARG A 557 -21.87 -1.53 1.54
C ARG A 557 -21.04 -0.52 0.74
N THR A 558 -20.20 -0.99 -0.18
CA THR A 558 -19.47 -0.12 -1.10
C THR A 558 -20.40 0.60 -2.07
N MET A 559 -21.44 -0.07 -2.59
CA MET A 559 -22.43 0.59 -3.44
C MET A 559 -23.26 1.63 -2.69
N GLN A 560 -23.57 1.41 -1.42
CA GLN A 560 -24.21 2.43 -0.57
C GLN A 560 -23.31 3.67 -0.43
N LEU A 561 -22.00 3.47 -0.24
CA LEU A 561 -21.04 4.56 -0.21
C LEU A 561 -20.94 5.28 -1.57
N VAL A 562 -20.98 4.55 -2.69
CA VAL A 562 -21.02 5.14 -4.04
C VAL A 562 -22.24 6.05 -4.19
N GLU A 563 -23.41 5.59 -3.75
CA GLU A 563 -24.66 6.38 -3.78
C GLU A 563 -24.57 7.61 -2.87
N GLU A 564 -24.02 7.48 -1.65
CA GLU A 564 -23.78 8.59 -0.71
C GLU A 564 -22.87 9.67 -1.32
N LEU A 565 -21.75 9.26 -1.93
CA LEU A 565 -20.79 10.17 -2.55
C LEU A 565 -21.37 10.87 -3.78
N LEU A 566 -22.24 10.20 -4.55
CA LEU A 566 -22.94 10.81 -5.67
C LEU A 566 -23.98 11.84 -5.22
N ALA A 567 -24.64 11.62 -4.08
CA ALA A 567 -25.61 12.54 -3.51
C ALA A 567 -24.96 13.75 -2.80
N THR A 568 -23.67 13.68 -2.48
CA THR A 568 -22.96 14.76 -1.79
C THR A 568 -22.83 15.98 -2.71
N GLY A 569 -23.32 17.14 -2.27
CA GLY A 569 -23.21 18.41 -2.99
C GLY A 569 -24.34 18.72 -3.99
N ASP A 570 -25.52 18.12 -3.80
CA ASP A 570 -26.78 18.70 -4.32
C ASP A 570 -27.40 19.69 -3.32
#